data_AF-M5CEN8-F1
#
_entry.id   AF-M5CEN8-F1
#
_cell.length_a   1.000
_cell.length_b   1.000
_cell.length_c   1.000
_cell.angle_alpha   90.00
_cell.angle_beta   90.00
_cell.angle_gamma   90.00
#
_symmetry.space_group_name_H-M   'P 1'
#
loop_
_entity.id
_entity.type
_entity.pdbx_description
1 polymer ?
#
loop_
_entity_poly.entity_id
_entity_poly.type
_entity_poly.pdbx_seq_one_letter_code
_entity_poly.pdbx_strand_id
1 'polypeptide(L)'
;MTNIVINQVYSPPELPQYLKDVCDLRPIVGTPTDDELIGIHSVIQVASKAADIRGLGDSLLLARLSEHLFSAQMARYRVTYLDVVLPENATYIPPKLPSHVSVHLETVTGIPSEEDIIKAQEAVRSYQQFSNVPSMFNAGTNVELSQHLFDMQMGAFYFELYISG
;
A
#
# COMPACT_ATOMS: atom_id res chain seq x y z
N MET A 1 20.98 18.37 1.46
CA MET A 1 21.40 17.51 0.33
C MET A 1 20.72 16.17 0.52
N THR A 2 19.56 15.98 -0.10
CA THR A 2 18.77 14.75 -0.03
C THR A 2 19.47 13.68 -0.85
N ASN A 3 20.14 12.75 -0.16
CA ASN A 3 20.52 11.47 -0.75
C ASN A 3 19.22 10.69 -0.99
N ILE A 4 18.60 10.88 -2.15
CA ILE A 4 17.70 9.86 -2.69
C ILE A 4 18.62 8.65 -2.87
N VAL A 5 18.48 7.65 -2.00
CA VAL A 5 19.24 6.41 -2.12
C VAL A 5 18.64 5.63 -3.28
N ILE A 6 19.07 5.96 -4.49
CA ILE A 6 18.69 5.35 -5.78
C ILE A 6 19.00 3.85 -5.86
N ASN A 7 19.61 3.26 -4.82
CA ASN A 7 20.04 1.87 -4.73
C ASN A 7 19.50 1.14 -3.49
N GLN A 8 18.43 1.63 -2.84
CA GLN A 8 17.84 0.88 -1.73
C GLN A 8 17.19 -0.40 -2.28
N VAL A 9 17.52 -1.54 -1.65
CA VAL A 9 16.98 -2.85 -2.02
C VAL A 9 15.99 -3.30 -0.97
N TYR A 10 14.79 -3.68 -1.39
CA TYR A 10 13.76 -4.24 -0.55
C TYR A 10 13.59 -5.72 -0.88
N SER A 11 14.03 -6.60 0.00
CA SER A 11 13.97 -8.05 -0.22
C SER A 11 12.66 -8.63 0.32
N PRO A 12 11.95 -9.47 -0.46
CA PRO A 12 10.78 -10.18 0.04
C PRO A 12 11.19 -11.32 1.00
N PRO A 13 10.27 -11.81 1.84
CA PRO A 13 10.49 -13.05 2.59
C PRO A 13 10.53 -14.26 1.65
N GLU A 14 11.17 -15.34 2.10
CA GLU A 14 11.11 -16.62 1.41
C GLU A 14 9.67 -17.15 1.34
N LEU A 15 9.24 -17.49 0.13
CA LEU A 15 7.88 -17.96 -0.13
C LEU A 15 7.81 -19.49 -0.25
N PRO A 16 6.79 -20.14 0.33
CA PRO A 16 6.44 -21.52 0.01
C PRO A 16 5.97 -21.63 -1.45
N GLN A 17 6.09 -22.82 -2.04
CA GLN A 17 5.84 -23.03 -3.48
C GLN A 17 4.46 -22.52 -3.93
N TYR A 18 3.41 -22.79 -3.15
CA TYR A 18 2.05 -22.38 -3.50
C TYR A 18 1.87 -20.86 -3.62
N LEU A 19 2.72 -20.04 -2.97
CA LEU A 19 2.73 -18.59 -3.13
C LEU A 19 3.63 -18.14 -4.29
N LYS A 20 4.73 -18.86 -4.56
CA LYS A 20 5.57 -18.61 -5.76
C LYS A 20 4.79 -18.83 -7.05
N ASP A 21 3.85 -19.78 -7.06
CA ASP A 21 2.95 -20.04 -8.18
C ASP A 21 1.96 -18.89 -8.43
N VAL A 22 1.71 -18.03 -7.42
CA VAL A 22 0.93 -16.78 -7.55
C VAL A 22 1.81 -15.68 -8.12
N CYS A 23 2.92 -15.39 -7.44
CA CYS A 23 3.94 -14.45 -7.88
C CYS A 23 5.26 -14.76 -7.18
N ASP A 24 6.31 -15.02 -7.97
CA ASP A 24 7.66 -15.18 -7.46
C ASP A 24 8.26 -13.80 -7.16
N LEU A 25 8.02 -13.31 -5.95
CA LEU A 25 8.47 -11.99 -5.52
C LEU A 25 9.98 -11.88 -5.61
N ARG A 26 10.46 -10.83 -6.26
CA ARG A 26 11.88 -10.52 -6.41
C ARG A 26 12.26 -9.31 -5.56
N PRO A 27 13.53 -9.18 -5.17
CA PRO A 27 14.01 -7.94 -4.55
C PRO A 27 13.71 -6.73 -5.45
N ILE A 28 13.14 -5.70 -4.85
CA ILE A 28 12.85 -4.42 -5.51
C ILE A 28 14.06 -3.51 -5.36
N VAL A 29 14.46 -2.84 -6.43
CA VAL A 29 15.58 -1.88 -6.43
C VAL A 29 15.06 -0.48 -6.72
N GLY A 30 15.26 0.44 -5.79
CA GLY A 30 14.79 1.83 -5.94
C GLY A 30 13.28 1.95 -5.71
N THR A 31 12.61 2.76 -6.53
CA THR A 31 11.17 3.02 -6.39
C THR A 31 10.36 1.86 -6.96
N PRO A 32 9.48 1.22 -6.16
CA PRO A 32 8.64 0.13 -6.64
C PRO A 32 7.70 0.57 -7.77
N THR A 33 7.56 -0.30 -8.76
CA THR A 33 6.58 -0.22 -9.84
C THR A 33 5.21 -0.73 -9.39
N ASP A 34 4.18 -0.40 -10.17
CA ASP A 34 2.83 -0.92 -9.90
C ASP A 34 2.78 -2.46 -10.03
N ASP A 35 3.49 -3.06 -10.99
CA ASP A 35 3.55 -4.52 -11.15
C ASP A 35 4.18 -5.22 -9.94
N GLU A 36 5.24 -4.65 -9.37
CA GLU A 36 5.87 -5.17 -8.14
C GLU A 36 4.91 -5.10 -6.95
N LEU A 37 4.20 -3.99 -6.77
CA LEU A 37 3.19 -3.86 -5.72
C LEU A 37 1.98 -4.78 -5.95
N ILE A 38 1.52 -4.94 -7.19
CA ILE A 38 0.46 -5.89 -7.55
C ILE A 38 0.88 -7.30 -7.14
N GLY A 39 2.13 -7.69 -7.41
CA GLY A 39 2.70 -8.97 -6.99
C GLY A 39 2.61 -9.17 -5.48
N ILE A 40 3.09 -8.19 -4.70
CA ILE A 40 3.07 -8.25 -3.23
C ILE A 40 1.63 -8.37 -2.70
N HIS A 41 0.71 -7.53 -3.18
CA HIS A 41 -0.70 -7.58 -2.78
C HIS A 41 -1.35 -8.92 -3.11
N SER A 42 -1.05 -9.49 -4.28
CA SER A 42 -1.58 -10.79 -4.71
C SER A 42 -1.12 -11.92 -3.78
N VAL A 43 0.17 -11.93 -3.44
CA VAL A 43 0.74 -12.92 -2.50
C VAL A 43 0.14 -12.77 -1.11
N ILE A 44 0.01 -11.55 -0.58
CA ILE A 44 -0.64 -11.29 0.72
C ILE A 44 -2.09 -11.77 0.71
N GLN A 45 -2.84 -11.50 -0.36
CA GLN A 45 -4.24 -11.91 -0.46
C GLN A 45 -4.39 -13.43 -0.38
N VAL A 46 -3.55 -14.19 -1.09
CA VAL A 46 -3.57 -15.66 -1.06
C VAL A 46 -3.08 -16.19 0.27
N ALA A 47 -2.00 -15.62 0.82
CA ALA A 47 -1.49 -15.99 2.15
C ALA A 47 -2.53 -15.74 3.25
N SER A 48 -3.29 -14.65 3.17
CA SER A 48 -4.36 -14.32 4.12
C SER A 48 -5.49 -15.34 4.05
N LYS A 49 -5.90 -15.75 2.84
CA LYS A 49 -6.91 -16.80 2.65
C LYS A 49 -6.41 -18.16 3.17
N ALA A 50 -5.13 -18.44 3.01
CA ALA A 50 -4.50 -19.66 3.52
C ALA A 50 -4.40 -19.67 5.06
N ALA A 51 -4.29 -18.50 5.70
CA ALA A 51 -4.24 -18.38 7.15
C ALA A 51 -5.50 -18.87 7.87
N ASP A 52 -6.65 -18.78 7.20
CA ASP A 52 -7.92 -19.30 7.71
C ASP A 52 -8.02 -20.84 7.63
N ILE A 53 -7.08 -21.50 6.93
CA ILE A 53 -7.04 -22.96 6.77
C ILE A 53 -6.14 -23.57 7.85
N ARG A 54 -6.72 -24.41 8.71
CA ARG A 54 -5.98 -25.12 9.77
C ARG A 54 -4.80 -25.91 9.18
N GLY A 55 -3.59 -25.54 9.59
CA GLY A 55 -2.34 -26.19 9.21
C GLY A 55 -1.64 -25.60 7.98
N LEU A 56 -2.23 -24.60 7.31
CA LEU A 56 -1.62 -23.93 6.15
C LEU A 56 -1.18 -22.48 6.46
N GLY A 57 -1.80 -21.85 7.46
CA GLY A 57 -1.50 -20.48 7.88
C GLY A 57 -0.15 -20.29 8.55
N ASP A 58 0.65 -19.37 8.04
CA ASP A 58 1.88 -18.88 8.65
C ASP A 58 1.74 -17.39 8.97
N SER A 59 1.41 -17.08 10.23
CA SER A 59 1.25 -15.71 10.71
C SER A 59 2.56 -14.91 10.68
N LEU A 60 3.71 -15.58 10.83
CA LEU A 60 5.02 -14.94 10.74
C LEU A 60 5.31 -14.55 9.29
N LEU A 61 4.96 -15.42 8.33
CA LEU A 61 5.09 -15.09 6.91
C LEU A 61 4.20 -13.90 6.52
N LEU A 62 2.94 -13.86 6.98
CA LEU A 62 2.05 -12.71 6.75
C LEU A 62 2.60 -11.40 7.33
N ALA A 63 3.20 -11.45 8.52
CA ALA A 63 3.84 -10.28 9.12
C ALA A 63 5.03 -9.80 8.25
N ARG A 64 5.88 -10.70 7.78
CA ARG A 64 7.02 -10.36 6.91
C ARG A 64 6.59 -9.85 5.53
N LEU A 65 5.52 -10.40 4.96
CA LEU A 65 4.93 -9.90 3.73
C LEU A 65 4.36 -8.48 3.92
N SER A 66 3.70 -8.23 5.05
CA SER A 66 3.20 -6.90 5.40
C SER A 66 4.35 -5.89 5.60
N GLU A 67 5.45 -6.29 6.23
CA GLU A 67 6.66 -5.47 6.37
C GLU A 67 7.29 -5.14 5.01
N HIS A 68 7.32 -6.12 4.10
CA HIS A 68 7.81 -5.91 2.75
C HIS A 68 6.91 -4.94 1.95
N LEU A 69 5.58 -5.09 2.05
CA LEU A 69 4.63 -4.14 1.45
C LEU A 69 4.80 -2.73 2.02
N PHE A 70 4.89 -2.62 3.36
CA PHE A 70 5.12 -1.33 4.03
C PHE A 70 6.39 -0.66 3.51
N SER A 71 7.48 -1.42 3.38
CA SER A 71 8.76 -0.89 2.88
C SER A 71 8.66 -0.39 1.45
N ALA A 72 7.95 -1.12 0.59
CA ALA A 72 7.69 -0.72 -0.79
C ALA A 72 6.81 0.54 -0.87
N GLN A 73 5.70 0.59 -0.14
CA GLN A 73 4.82 1.75 -0.11
C GLN A 73 5.52 2.99 0.48
N MET A 74 6.37 2.78 1.50
CA MET A 74 7.23 3.82 2.05
C MET A 74 8.20 4.35 1.00
N ALA A 75 8.81 3.49 0.18
CA ALA A 75 9.70 3.93 -0.88
C ALA A 75 9.00 4.90 -1.86
N ARG A 76 7.75 4.61 -2.25
CA ARG A 76 6.93 5.52 -3.08
C ARG A 76 6.60 6.81 -2.34
N TYR A 77 6.13 6.71 -1.10
CA TYR A 77 5.82 7.87 -0.26
C TYR A 77 7.02 8.82 -0.17
N ARG A 78 8.23 8.27 0.06
CA ARG A 78 9.46 9.06 0.17
C ARG A 78 9.78 9.83 -1.10
N VAL A 79 9.65 9.20 -2.26
CA VAL A 79 9.89 9.89 -3.54
C VAL A 79 8.87 11.00 -3.78
N THR A 80 7.62 10.79 -3.37
CA THR A 80 6.54 11.75 -3.62
C THR A 80 6.52 12.91 -2.63
N TYR A 81 6.76 12.66 -1.34
CA TYR A 81 6.47 13.63 -0.27
C TYR A 81 7.66 14.04 0.60
N LEU A 82 8.78 13.30 0.65
CA LEU A 82 9.89 13.71 1.53
C LEU A 82 10.65 14.95 1.04
N ASP A 83 10.55 15.32 -0.24
CA ASP A 83 11.08 16.61 -0.72
C ASP A 83 10.18 17.80 -0.34
N VAL A 84 8.98 17.55 0.21
CA VAL A 84 8.09 18.61 0.70
C VAL A 84 8.60 19.09 2.07
N VAL A 85 9.00 20.37 2.14
CA VAL A 85 9.60 20.98 3.33
C VAL A 85 8.65 21.05 4.53
N LEU A 86 7.33 21.07 4.30
CA LEU A 86 6.29 21.05 5.35
C LEU A 86 5.13 20.11 4.98
N PRO A 87 4.66 19.23 5.90
CA PRO A 87 3.50 18.35 5.68
C PRO A 87 2.23 19.11 5.25
N GLU A 88 2.07 20.36 5.70
CA GLU A 88 0.95 21.25 5.37
C GLU A 88 0.83 21.59 3.87
N ASN A 89 1.90 21.35 3.09
CA ASN A 89 1.91 21.59 1.65
C ASN A 89 1.69 20.31 0.84
N ALA A 90 1.57 19.14 1.49
CA ALA A 90 1.31 17.89 0.78
C ALA A 90 -0.10 17.90 0.18
N THR A 91 -0.25 17.31 -1.00
CA THR A 91 -1.56 17.13 -1.66
C THR A 91 -1.72 15.66 -2.02
N TYR A 92 -2.75 15.01 -1.48
CA TYR A 92 -3.07 13.61 -1.70
C TYR A 92 -4.21 13.51 -2.70
N ILE A 93 -3.89 13.08 -3.92
CA ILE A 93 -4.87 12.95 -4.99
C ILE A 93 -5.35 11.48 -5.01
N PRO A 94 -6.65 11.21 -4.81
CA PRO A 94 -7.18 9.86 -4.87
C PRO A 94 -7.16 9.31 -6.30
N PRO A 95 -7.01 7.99 -6.48
CA PRO A 95 -7.16 7.37 -7.77
C PRO A 95 -8.61 7.43 -8.26
N LYS A 96 -8.79 7.31 -9.58
CA LYS A 96 -10.13 7.27 -10.17
C LYS A 96 -10.82 5.95 -9.84
N LEU A 97 -11.86 6.01 -9.01
CA LEU A 97 -12.63 4.82 -8.63
C LEU A 97 -13.66 4.43 -9.71
N PRO A 98 -13.91 3.11 -9.91
CA PRO A 98 -15.00 2.63 -10.74
C PRO A 98 -16.37 3.04 -10.22
N SER A 99 -17.36 3.19 -11.11
CA SER A 99 -18.72 3.66 -10.76
C SER A 99 -19.50 2.72 -9.83
N HIS A 100 -19.05 1.48 -9.64
CA HIS A 100 -19.66 0.52 -8.72
C HIS A 100 -19.13 0.65 -7.27
N VAL A 101 -18.12 1.48 -7.04
CA VAL A 101 -17.65 1.83 -5.69
C VAL A 101 -18.37 3.11 -5.26
N SER A 102 -19.20 3.01 -4.22
CA SER A 102 -20.05 4.12 -3.77
C SER A 102 -19.31 5.19 -2.96
N VAL A 103 -18.10 4.90 -2.48
CA VAL A 103 -17.31 5.84 -1.68
C VAL A 103 -16.74 6.92 -2.59
N HIS A 104 -16.96 8.18 -2.23
CA HIS A 104 -16.35 9.32 -2.91
C HIS A 104 -15.11 9.78 -2.13
N LEU A 105 -13.98 9.81 -2.82
CA LEU A 105 -12.72 10.33 -2.28
C LEU A 105 -12.44 11.70 -2.90
N GLU A 106 -12.15 12.67 -2.04
CA GLU A 106 -11.79 14.03 -2.45
C GLU A 106 -10.27 14.22 -2.36
N THR A 107 -9.75 15.24 -3.05
CA THR A 107 -8.35 15.61 -2.91
C THR A 107 -8.13 16.25 -1.55
N VAL A 108 -7.17 15.71 -0.79
CA VAL A 108 -6.83 16.23 0.54
C VAL A 108 -5.57 17.10 0.41
N THR A 109 -5.63 18.33 0.90
CA THR A 109 -4.48 19.24 0.94
C THR A 109 -4.10 19.52 2.38
N GLY A 110 -2.80 19.50 2.67
CA GLY A 110 -2.27 19.63 4.02
C GLY A 110 -2.40 18.34 4.82
N ILE A 111 -2.63 18.46 6.12
CA ILE A 111 -2.63 17.31 7.03
C ILE A 111 -3.94 16.54 6.88
N PRO A 112 -3.90 15.24 6.53
CA PRO A 112 -5.10 14.42 6.44
C PRO A 112 -5.81 14.32 7.80
N SER A 113 -7.12 14.53 7.81
CA SER A 113 -7.92 14.32 9.02
C SER A 113 -8.21 12.84 9.26
N GLU A 114 -8.65 12.50 10.48
CA GLU A 114 -9.11 11.14 10.78
C GLU A 114 -10.27 10.71 9.88
N GLU A 115 -11.18 11.64 9.53
CA GLU A 115 -12.30 11.38 8.62
C GLU A 115 -11.82 11.05 7.19
N ASP A 116 -10.80 11.75 6.70
CA ASP A 116 -10.20 11.50 5.37
C ASP A 116 -9.59 10.09 5.31
N ILE A 117 -8.85 9.72 6.36
CA ILE A 117 -8.23 8.39 6.48
C ILE A 117 -9.31 7.31 6.57
N ILE A 118 -10.36 7.51 7.38
CA ILE A 118 -11.48 6.56 7.50
C ILE A 118 -12.17 6.37 6.15
N LYS A 119 -12.48 7.43 5.41
CA LYS A 119 -13.09 7.34 4.07
C LYS A 119 -12.22 6.54 3.10
N ALA A 120 -10.90 6.76 3.11
CA ALA A 120 -9.98 6.00 2.28
C ALA A 120 -9.90 4.52 2.68
N GLN A 121 -9.92 4.21 3.97
CA GLN A 121 -9.99 2.84 4.47
C GLN A 121 -11.29 2.14 4.03
N GLU A 122 -12.42 2.84 4.09
CA GLU A 122 -13.70 2.33 3.60
C GLU A 122 -13.68 2.07 2.10
N ALA A 123 -13.09 2.97 1.32
CA ALA A 123 -12.90 2.78 -0.13
C ALA A 123 -12.04 1.54 -0.43
N VAL A 124 -10.88 1.39 0.23
CA VAL A 124 -10.01 0.20 0.09
C VAL A 124 -10.80 -1.06 0.41
N ARG A 125 -11.49 -1.08 1.56
CA ARG A 125 -12.24 -2.26 2.02
C ARG A 125 -13.38 -2.60 1.05
N SER A 126 -14.16 -1.61 0.63
CA SER A 126 -15.26 -1.79 -0.32
C SER A 126 -14.74 -2.33 -1.66
N TYR A 127 -13.61 -1.83 -2.14
CA TYR A 127 -13.04 -2.29 -3.41
C TYR A 127 -12.49 -3.73 -3.32
N GLN A 128 -11.82 -4.08 -2.22
CA GLN A 128 -11.27 -5.41 -1.99
C GLN A 128 -12.34 -6.51 -1.87
N GLN A 129 -13.60 -6.17 -1.55
CA GLN A 129 -14.71 -7.12 -1.58
C GLN A 129 -14.94 -7.71 -2.98
N PHE A 130 -14.59 -6.99 -4.04
CA PHE A 130 -14.70 -7.45 -5.42
C PHE A 130 -13.52 -8.32 -5.87
N SER A 131 -12.53 -8.59 -5.01
CA SER A 131 -11.29 -9.28 -5.40
C SER A 131 -11.46 -10.71 -5.93
N ASN A 132 -12.64 -11.32 -5.79
CA ASN A 132 -13.00 -12.61 -6.40
C ASN A 132 -13.85 -12.48 -7.67
N VAL A 133 -14.10 -11.26 -8.15
CA VAL A 133 -14.94 -10.93 -9.30
C VAL A 133 -14.09 -10.18 -10.33
N PRO A 134 -13.43 -10.87 -11.27
CA PRO A 134 -12.47 -10.27 -12.21
C PRO A 134 -13.05 -9.11 -13.06
N SER A 135 -14.35 -9.13 -13.33
CA SER A 135 -15.02 -8.06 -14.09
C SER A 135 -15.20 -6.75 -13.30
N MET A 136 -15.06 -6.80 -11.96
CA MET A 136 -15.24 -5.65 -11.07
C MET A 136 -13.94 -5.22 -10.38
N PHE A 137 -12.91 -6.07 -10.40
CA PHE A 137 -11.65 -5.81 -9.70
C PHE A 137 -10.47 -5.64 -10.66
N ASN A 138 -9.80 -4.51 -10.54
CA ASN A 138 -8.56 -4.19 -11.21
C ASN A 138 -7.44 -4.08 -10.17
N ALA A 139 -6.39 -4.90 -10.31
CA ALA A 139 -5.30 -4.94 -9.35
C ALA A 139 -4.52 -3.61 -9.26
N GLY A 140 -4.36 -2.90 -10.39
CA GLY A 140 -3.72 -1.59 -10.44
C GLY A 140 -4.49 -0.55 -9.63
N THR A 141 -5.80 -0.46 -9.82
CA THR A 141 -6.66 0.43 -9.01
C THR A 141 -6.58 0.11 -7.52
N ASN A 142 -6.51 -1.18 -7.14
CA ASN A 142 -6.34 -1.56 -5.73
C ASN A 142 -4.99 -1.12 -5.17
N VAL A 143 -3.91 -1.23 -5.94
CA VAL A 143 -2.57 -0.76 -5.55
C VAL A 143 -2.55 0.76 -5.39
N GLU A 144 -3.09 1.51 -6.34
CA GLU A 144 -3.17 2.96 -6.25
C GLU A 144 -3.98 3.40 -5.04
N LEU A 145 -5.11 2.74 -4.78
CA LEU A 145 -5.98 3.05 -3.65
C LEU A 145 -5.32 2.69 -2.31
N SER A 146 -4.61 1.57 -2.25
CA SER A 146 -3.83 1.19 -1.08
C SER A 146 -2.66 2.15 -0.83
N GLN A 147 -1.98 2.62 -1.89
CA GLN A 147 -0.91 3.60 -1.77
C GLN A 147 -1.46 4.95 -1.30
N HIS A 148 -2.61 5.39 -1.82
CA HIS A 148 -3.24 6.64 -1.39
C HIS A 148 -3.59 6.63 0.10
N LEU A 149 -4.17 5.53 0.60
CA LEU A 149 -4.40 5.36 2.04
C LEU A 149 -3.08 5.41 2.83
N PHE A 150 -2.07 4.67 2.38
CA PHE A 150 -0.75 4.65 3.02
C PHE A 150 -0.14 6.05 3.10
N ASP A 151 -0.20 6.81 2.01
CA ASP A 151 0.36 8.15 1.93
C ASP A 151 -0.29 9.10 2.95
N MET A 152 -1.62 9.04 3.08
CA MET A 152 -2.33 9.87 4.06
C MET A 152 -1.98 9.47 5.50
N GLN A 153 -1.89 8.17 5.79
CA GLN A 153 -1.49 7.69 7.11
C GLN A 153 -0.08 8.16 7.48
N MET A 154 0.87 8.08 6.54
CA MET A 154 2.22 8.57 6.77
C MET A 154 2.28 10.09 6.90
N GLY A 155 1.50 10.82 6.10
CA GLY A 155 1.35 12.27 6.20
C GLY A 155 0.92 12.73 7.59
N ALA A 156 -0.14 12.10 8.12
CA ALA A 156 -0.62 12.37 9.48
C ALA A 156 0.44 12.01 10.54
N PHE A 157 1.06 10.81 10.44
CA PHE A 157 2.07 10.35 11.39
C PHE A 157 3.31 11.26 11.45
N TYR A 158 3.86 11.67 10.29
CA TYR A 158 5.04 12.55 10.27
C TYR A 158 4.73 13.96 10.77
N PHE A 159 3.50 14.44 10.58
CA PHE A 159 3.06 15.70 11.19
C PHE A 159 3.01 15.61 12.71
N GLU A 160 2.45 14.53 13.28
CA GLU A 160 2.43 14.32 14.72
C GLU A 160 3.83 14.29 15.34
N LEU A 161 4.80 13.68 14.64
CA LEU A 161 6.20 13.69 15.07
C LEU A 161 6.81 15.10 15.03
N TYR A 162 6.45 15.92 14.04
CA TYR A 162 6.95 17.30 13.92
C TYR A 162 6.44 18.21 15.03
N ILE A 163 5.18 18.07 15.44
CA ILE A 163 4.59 18.91 16.52
C ILE A 163 4.99 18.45 17.94
N SER A 164 5.47 17.21 18.08
CA SER A 164 5.83 16.60 19.37
C SER A 164 7.31 16.76 19.74
N GLY A 165 8.15 17.29 18.83
CA GLY A 165 9.58 17.53 19.03
C GLY A 165 9.91 18.98 19.28
#